data_AF-A0A8C3PFT5-F1
#
_entry.id   AF-A0A8C3PFT5-F1
#
_cell.length_a   1.000
_cell.length_b   1.000
_cell.length_c   1.000
_cell.angle_alpha   90.00
_cell.angle_beta   90.00
_cell.angle_gamma   90.00
#
_symmetry.space_group_name_H-M   'P 1'
#
loop_
_entity.id
_entity.type
_entity.pdbx_description
1 polymer ?
#
loop_
_entity_poly.entity_id
_entity_poly.type
_entity_poly.pdbx_seq_one_letter_code
_entity_poly.pdbx_strand_id
1 'polypeptide(L)'
;MLKVWAILLFGSLLTPSQGLNGATQVLSSVNANGLVKIIDNVLHRGDILNSVLGTVSAGNGGLLNLGNLLGTDLTKLEIKKLTLPKVSLKLLPGVGVQLNVNTQVLIEGKSLLAKVLNLQVDVNIAARARLAQDDMGAPKLIVEDCKTQLVNVRLLNVFPVRPAVLNKALGNLFPGVLCPLIDTVLNTVNPLLSTVNSVVPLGVVGDLQYTLASLPVVSAAEIKLDLNAVVEDLLGNRVDDPTCSAATVSLPSVVASPSQLGLSVCLLSSVLKLLLAPGNLSTDIAAQTVSVANRKGSISFEPSAQACHLQ
;
A
#
# COMPACT_ATOMS: atom_id res chain seq x y z
N MET A 1 -30.51 -33.44 16.04
CA MET A 1 -31.08 -32.07 16.12
C MET A 1 -30.23 -31.08 16.93
N LEU A 2 -29.27 -31.52 17.74
CA LEU A 2 -28.40 -30.64 18.55
C LEU A 2 -27.33 -29.86 17.76
N LYS A 3 -26.92 -30.35 16.58
CA LYS A 3 -25.89 -29.70 15.74
C LYS A 3 -26.34 -28.40 15.03
N VAL A 4 -27.65 -28.22 14.83
CA VAL A 4 -28.18 -27.02 14.16
C VAL A 4 -28.28 -25.83 15.12
N TRP A 5 -28.53 -26.11 16.40
CA TRP A 5 -28.60 -25.09 17.44
C TRP A 5 -27.24 -24.46 17.75
N ALA A 6 -26.15 -25.21 17.65
CA ALA A 6 -24.80 -24.68 17.83
C ALA A 6 -24.44 -23.63 16.75
N ILE A 7 -24.92 -23.79 15.52
CA ILE A 7 -24.64 -22.84 14.42
C ILE A 7 -25.41 -21.52 14.63
N LEU A 8 -26.63 -21.59 15.16
CA LEU A 8 -27.42 -20.40 15.49
C LEU A 8 -26.91 -19.66 16.76
N LEU A 9 -26.42 -20.40 17.75
CA LEU A 9 -25.84 -19.84 18.98
C LEU A 9 -24.44 -19.25 18.78
N PHE A 10 -23.61 -19.82 17.90
CA PHE A 10 -22.30 -19.24 17.57
C PHE A 10 -22.36 -18.22 16.43
N GLY A 11 -23.33 -18.32 15.51
CA GLY A 11 -23.53 -17.37 14.43
C GLY A 11 -24.01 -15.98 14.89
N SER A 12 -24.51 -15.86 16.12
CA SER A 12 -24.92 -14.59 16.74
C SER A 12 -23.83 -13.93 17.59
N LEU A 13 -22.71 -14.62 17.88
CA LEU A 13 -21.52 -14.00 18.48
C LEU A 13 -20.59 -13.37 17.42
N LEU A 14 -20.76 -13.72 16.15
CA LEU A 14 -20.15 -13.01 15.04
C LEU A 14 -21.09 -11.89 14.62
N THR A 15 -21.31 -10.91 15.49
CA THR A 15 -21.71 -9.60 14.99
C THR A 15 -20.57 -9.16 14.07
N PRO A 16 -20.78 -8.98 12.74
CA PRO A 16 -19.86 -8.16 11.99
C PRO A 16 -19.75 -6.87 12.79
N SER A 17 -18.53 -6.37 12.98
CA SER A 17 -18.28 -5.07 13.59
C SER A 17 -19.00 -4.02 12.75
N GLN A 18 -20.29 -3.85 12.99
CA GLN A 18 -21.07 -2.77 12.41
C GLN A 18 -20.42 -1.54 13.00
N GLY A 19 -19.78 -0.77 12.12
CA GLY A 19 -19.11 0.45 12.47
C GLY A 19 -20.01 1.27 13.38
N LEU A 20 -19.38 1.81 14.43
CA LEU A 20 -20.01 2.60 15.48
C LEU A 20 -21.14 3.47 14.89
N ASN A 21 -22.40 3.10 15.16
CA ASN A 21 -23.60 3.84 14.78
C ASN A 21 -23.78 4.23 13.30
N GLY A 22 -23.25 3.47 12.34
CA GLY A 22 -23.52 3.70 10.91
C GLY A 22 -23.04 5.04 10.37
N ALA A 23 -22.13 5.71 11.09
CA ALA A 23 -21.51 6.97 10.67
C ALA A 23 -20.01 6.74 10.41
N THR A 24 -19.61 6.85 9.15
CA THR A 24 -18.21 6.79 8.72
C THR A 24 -17.40 7.89 9.43
N GLN A 25 -16.61 7.50 10.45
CA GLN A 25 -15.82 8.44 11.23
C GLN A 25 -14.59 8.94 10.47
N VAL A 26 -14.02 8.08 9.63
CA VAL A 26 -12.85 8.37 8.81
C VAL A 26 -13.04 7.76 7.44
N LEU A 27 -12.91 8.59 6.41
CA LEU A 27 -13.01 8.17 5.03
C LEU A 27 -11.68 8.48 4.34
N SER A 28 -11.03 7.46 3.81
CA SER A 28 -9.83 7.65 2.99
C SER A 28 -10.11 7.24 1.55
N SER A 29 -9.48 7.90 0.59
CA SER A 29 -9.45 7.44 -0.78
C SER A 29 -8.07 7.53 -1.39
N VAL A 30 -7.80 6.63 -2.33
CA VAL A 30 -6.58 6.62 -3.14
C VAL A 30 -6.95 6.40 -4.60
N ASN A 31 -6.41 7.23 -5.48
CA ASN A 31 -6.64 7.10 -6.92
C ASN A 31 -5.55 6.25 -7.58
N ALA A 32 -5.72 5.97 -8.88
CA ALA A 32 -4.75 5.19 -9.64
C ALA A 32 -3.34 5.78 -9.58
N ASN A 33 -3.19 7.11 -9.64
CA ASN A 33 -1.90 7.79 -9.61
C ASN A 33 -1.18 7.59 -8.26
N GLY A 34 -1.91 7.59 -7.14
CA GLY A 34 -1.36 7.28 -5.82
C GLY A 34 -0.80 5.86 -5.75
N LEU A 35 -1.55 4.88 -6.26
CA LEU A 35 -1.10 3.49 -6.31
C LEU A 35 0.10 3.29 -7.23
N VAL A 36 0.12 3.95 -8.40
CA VAL A 36 1.27 3.92 -9.31
C VAL A 36 2.52 4.42 -8.61
N LYS A 37 2.46 5.55 -7.89
CA LYS A 37 3.62 6.08 -7.15
C LYS A 37 4.15 5.09 -6.11
N ILE A 38 3.26 4.41 -5.37
CA ILE A 38 3.66 3.40 -4.38
C ILE A 38 4.37 2.23 -5.07
N ILE A 39 3.79 1.71 -6.14
CA ILE A 39 4.37 0.58 -6.91
C ILE A 39 5.69 0.99 -7.54
N ASP A 40 5.78 2.20 -8.09
CA ASP A 40 6.98 2.74 -8.68
C ASP A 40 8.12 2.81 -7.65
N ASN A 41 7.85 3.34 -6.46
CA ASN A 41 8.79 3.37 -5.34
C ASN A 41 9.26 1.96 -4.92
N VAL A 42 8.40 0.95 -5.03
CA VAL A 42 8.76 -0.46 -4.76
C VAL A 42 9.63 -1.01 -5.89
N LEU A 43 9.34 -0.72 -7.15
CA LEU A 43 10.13 -1.23 -8.29
C LEU A 43 11.48 -0.53 -8.45
N HIS A 44 11.62 0.68 -7.94
CA HIS A 44 12.90 1.40 -7.86
C HIS A 44 13.82 0.88 -6.75
N ARG A 45 13.29 0.03 -5.87
CA ARG A 45 14.04 -0.60 -4.79
C ARG A 45 14.89 -1.73 -5.38
N GLY A 46 16.22 -1.57 -5.34
CA GLY A 46 17.16 -2.47 -6.02
C GLY A 46 17.08 -3.93 -5.55
N ASP A 47 16.68 -4.13 -4.30
CA ASP A 47 16.38 -5.44 -3.70
C ASP A 47 15.25 -6.20 -4.42
N ILE A 48 14.21 -5.50 -4.89
CA ILE A 48 13.07 -6.13 -5.58
C ILE A 48 13.51 -6.67 -6.94
N LEU A 49 14.22 -5.86 -7.73
CA LEU A 49 14.72 -6.27 -9.04
C LEU A 49 15.76 -7.40 -8.91
N ASN A 50 16.66 -7.29 -7.92
CA ASN A 50 17.69 -8.30 -7.66
C ASN A 50 17.09 -9.62 -7.16
N SER A 51 16.04 -9.57 -6.34
CA SER A 51 15.31 -10.76 -5.89
C SER A 51 14.79 -11.56 -7.08
N VAL A 52 14.15 -10.88 -8.04
CA VAL A 52 13.67 -11.53 -9.27
C VAL A 52 14.82 -12.10 -10.08
N LEU A 53 15.89 -11.34 -10.33
CA LEU A 53 17.08 -11.86 -11.03
C LEU A 53 17.70 -13.10 -10.33
N GLY A 54 17.66 -13.12 -9.00
CA GLY A 54 18.08 -14.26 -8.17
C GLY A 54 17.18 -15.48 -8.35
N THR A 55 15.86 -15.30 -8.29
CA THR A 55 14.89 -16.40 -8.53
C THR A 55 15.01 -16.99 -9.93
N VAL A 56 15.35 -16.18 -10.93
CA VAL A 56 15.57 -16.63 -12.31
C VAL A 56 16.83 -17.48 -12.44
N SER A 57 17.87 -17.15 -11.67
CA SER A 57 19.14 -17.88 -11.67
C SER A 57 19.06 -19.19 -10.87
N ALA A 58 18.21 -19.24 -9.84
CA ALA A 58 17.97 -20.42 -9.00
C ALA A 58 16.79 -21.29 -9.51
N GLY A 59 15.98 -20.77 -10.42
CA GLY A 59 14.76 -21.37 -10.93
C GLY A 59 15.02 -22.54 -11.87
N ASN A 60 14.76 -23.73 -11.33
CA ASN A 60 14.72 -25.05 -11.97
C ASN A 60 14.28 -25.01 -13.45
N GLY A 61 15.23 -25.04 -14.38
CA GLY A 61 15.00 -25.42 -15.78
C GLY A 61 14.53 -24.36 -16.77
N GLY A 62 14.09 -23.15 -16.38
CA GLY A 62 13.50 -22.17 -17.33
C GLY A 62 14.48 -21.64 -18.39
N LEU A 63 15.60 -21.05 -17.94
CA LEU A 63 16.67 -20.57 -18.83
C LEU A 63 17.41 -21.72 -19.54
N LEU A 64 17.50 -22.88 -18.89
CA LEU A 64 18.08 -24.10 -19.48
C LEU A 64 17.19 -24.65 -20.61
N ASN A 65 15.86 -24.59 -20.45
CA ASN A 65 14.91 -24.95 -21.50
C ASN A 65 14.98 -24.00 -22.70
N LEU A 66 15.26 -22.71 -22.46
CA LEU A 66 15.49 -21.75 -23.53
C LEU A 66 16.67 -22.19 -24.40
N GLY A 67 17.79 -22.60 -23.79
CA GLY A 67 18.96 -23.13 -24.52
C GLY A 67 18.60 -24.30 -25.44
N ASN A 68 17.92 -25.30 -24.87
CA ASN A 68 17.48 -26.49 -25.61
C ASN A 68 16.48 -26.16 -26.73
N LEU A 69 15.53 -25.26 -26.48
CA LEU A 69 14.48 -24.88 -27.45
C LEU A 69 15.03 -24.04 -28.61
N LEU A 70 16.10 -23.28 -28.38
CA LEU A 70 16.79 -22.55 -29.44
C LEU A 70 17.60 -23.47 -30.36
N GLY A 71 17.71 -24.77 -30.03
CA GLY A 71 18.43 -25.77 -30.85
C GLY A 71 19.92 -25.47 -30.96
N THR A 72 20.47 -24.77 -29.98
CA THR A 72 21.87 -24.34 -29.94
C THR A 72 22.45 -24.77 -28.60
N ASP A 73 23.69 -25.24 -28.60
CA ASP A 73 24.39 -25.65 -27.37
C ASP A 73 24.75 -24.41 -26.52
N LEU A 74 23.74 -23.73 -25.99
CA LEU A 74 23.86 -22.61 -25.07
C LEU A 74 24.09 -23.19 -23.68
N THR A 75 25.31 -23.04 -23.17
CA THR A 75 25.72 -23.59 -21.88
C THR A 75 25.43 -22.66 -20.72
N LYS A 76 25.31 -21.35 -20.98
CA LYS A 76 25.05 -20.36 -19.95
C LYS A 76 24.16 -19.25 -20.50
N LEU A 77 22.93 -19.17 -20.03
CA LEU A 77 21.97 -18.09 -20.30
C LEU A 77 21.73 -17.33 -19.00
N GLU A 78 21.78 -16.01 -19.06
CA GLU A 78 21.71 -15.15 -17.88
C GLU A 78 20.96 -13.85 -18.23
N ILE A 79 20.07 -13.43 -17.36
CA ILE A 79 19.49 -12.08 -17.45
C ILE A 79 20.50 -11.12 -16.83
N LYS A 80 21.14 -10.31 -17.68
CA LYS A 80 22.14 -9.34 -17.22
C LYS A 80 21.55 -8.11 -16.60
N LYS A 81 20.41 -7.67 -17.14
CA LYS A 81 19.81 -6.42 -16.71
C LYS A 81 18.32 -6.43 -16.95
N LEU A 82 17.59 -5.97 -15.95
CA LEU A 82 16.23 -5.49 -16.12
C LEU A 82 16.26 -3.97 -16.10
N THR A 83 15.78 -3.33 -17.16
CA THR A 83 15.57 -1.88 -17.14
C THR A 83 14.40 -1.57 -16.23
N LEU A 84 14.51 -0.43 -15.54
CA LEU A 84 13.51 0.08 -14.62
C LEU A 84 12.11 0.05 -15.26
N PRO A 85 11.18 -0.74 -14.71
CA PRO A 85 9.91 -0.93 -15.36
C PRO A 85 9.05 0.34 -15.31
N LYS A 86 8.39 0.68 -16.42
CA LYS A 86 7.36 1.72 -16.46
C LYS A 86 6.03 1.12 -16.07
N VAL A 87 5.33 1.75 -15.15
CA VAL A 87 4.08 1.23 -14.58
C VAL A 87 2.89 2.08 -15.01
N SER A 88 1.81 1.40 -15.36
CA SER A 88 0.47 1.99 -15.45
C SER A 88 -0.54 1.12 -14.71
N LEU A 89 -1.54 1.75 -14.12
CA LEU A 89 -2.55 1.07 -13.32
C LEU A 89 -3.94 1.57 -13.70
N LYS A 90 -4.89 0.65 -13.76
CA LYS A 90 -6.31 0.93 -13.93
C LYS A 90 -7.10 0.31 -12.79
N LEU A 91 -8.07 1.05 -12.27
CA LEU A 91 -9.03 0.52 -11.31
C LEU A 91 -10.13 -0.25 -12.04
N LEU A 92 -10.45 -1.43 -11.53
CA LEU A 92 -11.51 -2.31 -12.02
C LEU A 92 -12.67 -2.27 -11.01
N PRO A 93 -13.75 -1.53 -11.31
CA PRO A 93 -14.86 -1.34 -10.38
C PRO A 93 -15.40 -2.67 -9.85
N GLY A 94 -15.56 -2.78 -8.53
CA GLY A 94 -16.06 -3.99 -7.86
C GLY A 94 -15.13 -5.21 -7.88
N VAL A 95 -13.93 -5.12 -8.47
CA VAL A 95 -12.98 -6.26 -8.58
C VAL A 95 -11.64 -5.95 -7.91
N GLY A 96 -10.97 -4.86 -8.31
CA GLY A 96 -9.61 -4.57 -7.86
C GLY A 96 -8.83 -3.71 -8.83
N VAL A 97 -7.63 -4.13 -9.19
CA VAL A 97 -6.70 -3.35 -10.02
C VAL A 97 -6.16 -4.16 -11.19
N GLN A 98 -5.92 -3.47 -12.30
CA GLN A 98 -5.16 -3.98 -13.43
C GLN A 98 -3.84 -3.21 -13.52
N LEU A 99 -2.74 -3.95 -13.45
CA LEU A 99 -1.39 -3.43 -13.52
C LEU A 99 -0.80 -3.78 -14.89
N ASN A 100 -0.23 -2.80 -15.57
CA ASN A 100 0.61 -3.01 -16.76
C ASN A 100 2.01 -2.49 -16.49
N VAL A 101 3.00 -3.32 -16.73
CA VAL A 101 4.41 -3.04 -16.49
C VAL A 101 5.19 -3.26 -17.78
N ASN A 102 5.81 -2.21 -18.28
CA ASN A 102 6.66 -2.26 -19.46
C ASN A 102 8.12 -2.26 -19.03
N THR A 103 8.83 -3.32 -19.36
CA THR A 103 10.25 -3.45 -19.03
C THR A 103 11.04 -3.91 -20.23
N GLN A 104 12.34 -3.64 -20.20
CA GLN A 104 13.30 -4.15 -21.16
C GLN A 104 14.26 -5.08 -20.44
N VAL A 105 14.48 -6.25 -21.03
CA VAL A 105 15.33 -7.30 -20.49
C VAL A 105 16.53 -7.50 -21.41
N LEU A 106 17.73 -7.43 -20.84
CA LEU A 106 18.96 -7.82 -21.51
C LEU A 106 19.33 -9.23 -21.08
N ILE A 107 19.42 -10.14 -22.06
CA ILE A 107 19.78 -11.54 -21.86
C ILE A 107 21.09 -11.79 -22.60
N GLU A 108 22.04 -12.41 -21.90
CA GLU A 108 23.29 -12.88 -22.48
C GLU A 108 23.37 -14.39 -22.40
N GLY A 109 23.79 -15.00 -23.51
CA GLY A 109 24.00 -16.43 -23.66
C GLY A 109 25.43 -16.73 -24.13
N LYS A 110 26.03 -17.81 -23.66
CA LYS A 110 27.28 -18.37 -24.21
C LYS A 110 27.02 -19.75 -24.79
N SER A 111 27.55 -19.99 -25.98
CA SER A 111 27.52 -21.30 -26.65
C SER A 111 28.82 -22.09 -26.42
N LEU A 112 28.75 -23.42 -26.54
CA LEU A 112 29.91 -24.32 -26.58
C LEU A 112 30.98 -23.89 -27.61
N LEU A 113 30.55 -23.30 -28.74
CA LEU A 113 31.45 -22.79 -29.78
C LEU A 113 32.00 -21.38 -29.50
N ALA A 114 31.97 -20.94 -28.24
CA ALA A 114 32.40 -19.60 -27.79
C ALA A 114 31.66 -18.41 -28.46
N LYS A 115 30.56 -18.66 -29.18
CA LYS A 115 29.67 -17.60 -29.68
C LYS A 115 28.83 -17.06 -28.54
N VAL A 116 28.75 -15.74 -28.45
CA VAL A 116 27.89 -15.04 -27.50
C VAL A 116 26.54 -14.78 -28.18
N LEU A 117 25.46 -14.84 -27.42
CA LEU A 117 24.12 -14.42 -27.81
C LEU A 117 23.75 -13.22 -26.95
N ASN A 118 23.46 -12.07 -27.56
CA ASN A 118 23.01 -10.88 -26.84
C ASN A 118 21.62 -10.49 -27.33
N LEU A 119 20.65 -10.54 -26.42
CA LEU A 119 19.26 -10.24 -26.70
C LEU A 119 18.82 -9.03 -25.90
N GLN A 120 18.10 -8.14 -26.58
CA GLN A 120 17.32 -7.09 -25.94
C GLN A 120 15.86 -7.35 -26.24
N VAL A 121 15.06 -7.49 -25.18
CA VAL A 121 13.65 -7.83 -25.29
C VAL A 121 12.81 -6.80 -24.54
N ASP A 122 11.90 -6.14 -25.24
CA ASP A 122 10.88 -5.31 -24.63
C ASP A 122 9.66 -6.19 -24.32
N VAL A 123 9.26 -6.25 -23.05
CA VAL A 123 8.19 -7.11 -22.55
C VAL A 123 7.15 -6.27 -21.82
N ASN A 124 5.88 -6.52 -22.13
CA ASN A 124 4.75 -5.98 -21.40
C ASN A 124 4.19 -7.06 -20.47
N ILE A 125 4.14 -6.78 -19.17
CA ILE A 125 3.53 -7.64 -18.16
C ILE A 125 2.15 -7.04 -17.87
N ALA A 126 1.10 -7.83 -18.02
CA ALA A 126 -0.26 -7.44 -17.67
C ALA A 126 -0.73 -8.37 -16.54
N ALA A 127 -1.06 -7.78 -15.39
CA ALA A 127 -1.56 -8.51 -14.24
C ALA A 127 -2.87 -7.92 -13.74
N ARG A 128 -3.76 -8.78 -13.24
CA ARG A 128 -4.96 -8.40 -12.51
C ARG A 128 -4.84 -8.87 -11.09
N ALA A 129 -5.13 -7.98 -10.15
CA ALA A 129 -5.17 -8.30 -8.74
C ALA A 129 -6.53 -7.89 -8.18
N ARG A 130 -7.19 -8.81 -7.50
CA ARG A 130 -8.44 -8.53 -6.79
C ARG A 130 -8.13 -7.94 -5.43
N LEU A 131 -9.02 -7.07 -4.96
CA LEU A 131 -8.99 -6.60 -3.58
C LEU A 131 -9.75 -7.60 -2.71
N ALA A 132 -9.12 -8.04 -1.63
CA ALA A 132 -9.63 -9.00 -0.67
C ALA A 132 -9.36 -8.51 0.75
N GLN A 133 -9.84 -9.26 1.75
CA GLN A 133 -9.43 -9.10 3.14
C GLN A 133 -8.64 -10.34 3.58
N ASP A 134 -7.67 -10.15 4.47
CA ASP A 134 -7.01 -11.24 5.17
C ASP A 134 -7.81 -11.73 6.38
N ASP A 135 -7.26 -12.70 7.11
CA ASP A 135 -7.92 -13.31 8.27
C ASP A 135 -8.16 -12.30 9.42
N MET A 136 -7.44 -11.19 9.44
CA MET A 136 -7.58 -10.09 10.42
C MET A 136 -8.48 -8.97 9.88
N GLY A 137 -9.13 -9.16 8.73
CA GLY A 137 -10.00 -8.18 8.10
C GLY A 137 -9.25 -7.03 7.41
N ALA A 138 -7.93 -7.07 7.34
CA ALA A 138 -7.13 -6.05 6.67
C ALA A 138 -7.16 -6.23 5.15
N PRO A 139 -7.18 -5.15 4.35
CA PRO A 139 -7.26 -5.22 2.91
C PRO A 139 -5.95 -5.74 2.31
N LYS A 140 -6.07 -6.61 1.30
CA LYS A 140 -4.96 -7.23 0.61
C LYS A 140 -5.25 -7.36 -0.89
N LEU A 141 -4.25 -7.11 -1.72
CA LEU A 141 -4.29 -7.41 -3.15
C LEU A 141 -3.78 -8.83 -3.42
N ILE A 142 -4.57 -9.60 -4.16
CA ILE A 142 -4.26 -10.97 -4.55
C ILE A 142 -4.20 -11.05 -6.07
N VAL A 143 -3.08 -11.52 -6.63
CA VAL A 143 -2.95 -11.74 -8.07
C VAL A 143 -3.94 -12.83 -8.50
N GLU A 144 -4.81 -12.51 -9.46
CA GLU A 144 -5.70 -13.48 -10.09
C GLU A 144 -5.14 -14.02 -11.39
N ASP A 145 -4.50 -13.14 -12.16
CA ASP A 145 -4.02 -13.43 -13.51
C ASP A 145 -2.77 -12.60 -13.77
N CYS A 146 -1.76 -13.21 -14.39
CA CYS A 146 -0.58 -12.53 -14.88
C CYS A 146 -0.14 -13.14 -16.22
N LYS A 147 0.09 -12.28 -17.20
CA LYS A 147 0.59 -12.67 -18.52
C LYS A 147 1.68 -11.72 -18.98
N THR A 148 2.57 -12.24 -19.82
CA THR A 148 3.61 -11.44 -20.47
C THR A 148 3.42 -11.47 -21.98
N GLN A 149 3.66 -10.33 -22.62
CA GLN A 149 3.62 -10.18 -24.06
C GLN A 149 4.95 -9.62 -24.56
N LEU A 150 5.54 -10.29 -25.53
CA LEU A 150 6.69 -9.79 -26.26
C LEU A 150 6.25 -8.60 -27.12
N VAL A 151 6.88 -7.45 -26.92
CA VAL A 151 6.62 -6.23 -27.72
C VAL A 151 7.63 -6.14 -28.86
N ASN A 152 8.91 -6.30 -28.53
CA ASN A 152 9.99 -6.19 -29.50
C ASN A 152 11.18 -7.06 -29.06
N VAL A 153 11.80 -7.76 -30.02
CA VAL A 153 12.92 -8.66 -29.79
C VAL A 153 14.05 -8.28 -30.73
N ARG A 154 15.22 -7.93 -30.19
CA ARG A 154 16.40 -7.53 -30.95
C ARG A 154 17.59 -8.40 -30.60
N LEU A 155 18.18 -9.01 -31.62
CA LEU A 155 19.53 -9.57 -31.54
C LEU A 155 20.53 -8.42 -31.64
N LEU A 156 21.38 -8.26 -30.63
CA LEU A 156 22.43 -7.25 -30.63
C LEU A 156 23.70 -7.75 -31.36
N ASN A 157 23.77 -9.04 -31.67
CA ASN A 157 24.85 -9.67 -32.41
C ASN A 157 24.35 -10.74 -33.38
N VAL A 158 25.19 -11.16 -34.33
CA VAL A 158 24.84 -12.18 -35.31
C VAL A 158 24.85 -13.57 -34.64
N PHE A 159 23.67 -14.15 -34.45
CA PHE A 159 23.51 -15.50 -33.90
C PHE A 159 22.56 -16.34 -34.79
N PRO A 160 22.90 -17.58 -35.12
CA PRO A 160 22.13 -18.40 -36.06
C PRO A 160 20.88 -18.96 -35.37
N VAL A 161 19.82 -18.16 -35.28
CA VAL A 161 18.53 -18.57 -34.72
C VAL A 161 17.37 -18.07 -35.57
N ARG A 162 16.35 -18.91 -35.76
CA ARG A 162 15.13 -18.53 -36.47
C ARG A 162 14.27 -17.62 -35.57
N PRO A 163 13.81 -16.45 -36.07
CA PRO A 163 13.00 -15.53 -35.26
C PRO A 163 11.76 -16.16 -34.62
N ALA A 164 11.08 -17.06 -35.34
CA ALA A 164 9.90 -17.77 -34.82
C ALA A 164 10.22 -18.68 -33.62
N VAL A 165 11.37 -19.36 -33.66
CA VAL A 165 11.83 -20.24 -32.56
C VAL A 165 12.21 -19.38 -31.36
N LEU A 166 12.94 -18.28 -31.60
CA LEU A 166 13.32 -17.32 -30.57
C LEU A 166 12.10 -16.72 -29.86
N ASN A 167 11.13 -16.21 -30.62
CA ASN A 167 9.92 -15.61 -30.06
C ASN A 167 9.10 -16.63 -29.26
N LYS A 168 8.98 -17.87 -29.73
CA LYS A 168 8.29 -18.94 -28.98
C LYS A 168 9.02 -19.26 -27.67
N ALA A 169 10.34 -19.36 -27.71
CA ALA A 169 11.14 -19.69 -26.55
C ALA A 169 11.08 -18.59 -25.48
N LEU A 170 11.22 -17.33 -25.90
CA LEU A 170 11.06 -16.17 -25.04
C LEU A 170 9.63 -16.05 -24.48
N GLY A 171 8.61 -16.32 -25.30
CA GLY A 171 7.20 -16.30 -24.88
C GLY A 171 6.87 -17.34 -23.80
N ASN A 172 7.59 -18.46 -23.77
CA ASN A 172 7.46 -19.46 -22.71
C ASN A 172 8.28 -19.13 -21.47
N LEU A 173 9.41 -18.44 -21.63
CA LEU A 173 10.32 -18.07 -20.54
C LEU A 173 9.73 -16.94 -19.68
N PHE A 174 9.30 -15.84 -20.31
CA PHE A 174 8.98 -14.62 -19.58
C PHE A 174 7.82 -14.72 -18.59
N PRO A 175 6.74 -15.50 -18.82
CA PRO A 175 5.71 -15.68 -17.81
C PRO A 175 6.27 -16.23 -16.50
N GLY A 176 7.11 -17.27 -16.57
CA GLY A 176 7.72 -17.90 -15.39
C GLY A 176 8.75 -17.02 -14.68
N VAL A 177 9.30 -16.02 -15.38
CA VAL A 177 10.35 -15.13 -14.87
C VAL A 177 9.80 -13.80 -14.36
N LEU A 178 8.90 -13.18 -15.11
CA LEU A 178 8.43 -11.82 -14.86
C LEU A 178 7.10 -11.75 -14.12
N CYS A 179 6.26 -12.80 -14.12
CA CYS A 179 5.08 -12.79 -13.25
C CYS A 179 5.40 -12.82 -11.76
N PRO A 180 6.43 -13.57 -11.29
CA PRO A 180 6.87 -13.50 -9.88
C PRO A 180 7.33 -12.10 -9.42
N LEU A 181 7.70 -11.21 -10.35
CA LEU A 181 7.96 -9.80 -10.02
C LEU A 181 6.71 -9.13 -9.46
N ILE A 182 5.54 -9.42 -10.04
CA ILE A 182 4.27 -8.87 -9.58
C ILE A 182 3.95 -9.37 -8.18
N ASP A 183 4.17 -10.66 -7.90
CA ASP A 183 3.99 -11.22 -6.55
C ASP A 183 4.93 -10.55 -5.54
N THR A 184 6.21 -10.34 -5.90
CA THR A 184 7.19 -9.67 -5.04
C THR A 184 6.79 -8.22 -4.74
N VAL A 185 6.30 -7.50 -5.74
CA VAL A 185 5.78 -6.14 -5.58
C VAL A 185 4.57 -6.15 -4.64
N LEU A 186 3.58 -7.01 -4.89
CA LEU A 186 2.39 -7.08 -4.04
C LEU A 186 2.69 -7.56 -2.62
N ASN A 187 3.68 -8.44 -2.42
CA ASN A 187 4.15 -8.82 -1.08
C ASN A 187 4.80 -7.66 -0.33
N THR A 188 5.29 -6.64 -1.03
CA THR A 188 5.80 -5.41 -0.42
C THR A 188 4.69 -4.37 -0.19
N VAL A 189 3.69 -4.33 -1.07
CA VAL A 189 2.55 -3.39 -0.98
C VAL A 189 1.51 -3.85 0.05
N ASN A 190 1.23 -5.15 0.15
CA ASN A 190 0.21 -5.70 1.04
C ASN A 190 0.44 -5.40 2.53
N PRO A 191 1.67 -5.47 3.07
CA PRO A 191 1.94 -5.01 4.43
C PRO A 191 1.61 -3.53 4.65
N LEU A 192 1.77 -2.68 3.63
CA LEU A 192 1.38 -1.26 3.72
C LEU A 192 -0.14 -1.13 3.80
N LEU A 193 -0.89 -1.95 3.06
CA LEU A 193 -2.35 -2.00 3.15
C LEU A 193 -2.84 -2.51 4.50
N SER A 194 -2.07 -3.40 5.14
CA SER A 194 -2.37 -3.89 6.49
C SER A 194 -2.30 -2.81 7.56
N THR A 195 -1.63 -1.67 7.31
CA THR A 195 -1.49 -0.59 8.30
C THR A 195 -2.79 0.18 8.56
N VAL A 196 -3.83 -0.02 7.74
CA VAL A 196 -5.16 0.57 7.98
C VAL A 196 -5.80 0.08 9.29
N ASN A 197 -5.39 -1.09 9.78
CA ASN A 197 -5.71 -1.56 11.11
C ASN A 197 -4.49 -1.28 12.01
N SER A 198 -4.51 -0.18 12.74
CA SER A 198 -3.38 0.25 13.56
C SER A 198 -3.81 1.00 14.81
N VAL A 199 -2.93 0.97 15.81
CA VAL A 199 -3.03 1.80 17.01
C VAL A 199 -1.96 2.88 16.91
N VAL A 200 -2.39 4.13 16.98
CA VAL A 200 -1.53 5.31 16.89
C VAL A 200 -1.50 6.00 18.25
N PRO A 201 -0.35 6.07 18.93
CA PRO A 201 -0.27 6.72 20.23
C PRO A 201 -0.47 8.24 20.09
N LEU A 202 -1.31 8.80 20.94
CA LEU A 202 -1.55 10.24 21.06
C LEU A 202 -0.61 10.86 22.11
N GLY A 203 0.63 10.38 22.18
CA GLY A 203 1.61 10.81 23.19
C GLY A 203 1.36 10.14 24.54
N VAL A 204 1.34 10.92 25.62
CA VAL A 204 1.15 10.43 26.99
C VAL A 204 -0.29 10.50 27.47
N VAL A 205 -1.24 10.80 26.58
CA VAL A 205 -2.65 10.99 26.97
C VAL A 205 -3.53 9.80 26.61
N GLY A 206 -3.10 8.94 25.67
CA GLY A 206 -3.86 7.78 25.23
C GLY A 206 -3.55 7.37 23.80
N ASP A 207 -4.45 6.64 23.17
CA ASP A 207 -4.28 5.99 21.88
C ASP A 207 -5.44 6.26 20.92
N LEU A 208 -5.15 6.16 19.62
CA LEU A 208 -6.12 6.22 18.54
C LEU A 208 -6.06 4.94 17.72
N GLN A 209 -7.10 4.12 17.83
CA GLN A 209 -7.21 2.87 17.08
C GLN A 209 -8.03 3.07 15.80
N TYR A 210 -7.46 2.66 14.68
CA TYR A 210 -8.12 2.57 13.38
C TYR A 210 -8.43 1.11 13.04
N THR A 211 -9.63 0.87 12.51
CA THR A 211 -10.01 -0.43 11.95
C THR A 211 -10.86 -0.25 10.71
N LEU A 212 -10.76 -1.18 9.76
CA LEU A 212 -11.60 -1.16 8.57
C LEU A 212 -13.07 -1.45 8.94
N ALA A 213 -13.97 -0.51 8.63
CA ALA A 213 -15.38 -0.60 8.98
C ALA A 213 -16.18 -1.46 7.99
N SER A 214 -15.77 -1.46 6.72
CA SER A 214 -16.42 -2.21 5.64
C SER A 214 -15.43 -2.57 4.54
N LEU A 215 -15.82 -3.47 3.63
CA LEU A 215 -14.97 -3.82 2.49
C LEU A 215 -14.63 -2.56 1.68
N PRO A 216 -13.37 -2.38 1.24
CA PRO A 216 -13.02 -1.20 0.47
C PRO A 216 -13.75 -1.21 -0.87
N VAL A 217 -14.24 -0.04 -1.27
CA VAL A 217 -15.03 0.11 -2.50
C VAL A 217 -14.12 0.58 -3.62
N VAL A 218 -13.95 -0.26 -4.64
CA VAL A 218 -13.21 0.08 -5.85
C VAL A 218 -14.16 0.67 -6.89
N SER A 219 -13.93 1.93 -7.25
CA SER A 219 -14.62 2.61 -8.35
C SER A 219 -13.69 2.79 -9.56
N ALA A 220 -14.17 3.43 -10.63
CA ALA A 220 -13.32 3.75 -11.78
C ALA A 220 -12.28 4.84 -11.49
N ALA A 221 -12.54 5.69 -10.49
CA ALA A 221 -11.71 6.86 -10.16
C ALA A 221 -10.78 6.61 -8.97
N GLU A 222 -11.29 5.93 -7.94
CA GLU A 222 -10.58 5.75 -6.67
C GLU A 222 -11.01 4.47 -5.94
N ILE A 223 -10.15 4.03 -5.02
CA ILE A 223 -10.46 3.06 -3.98
C ILE A 223 -10.81 3.83 -2.72
N LYS A 224 -11.99 3.58 -2.15
CA LYS A 224 -12.45 4.16 -0.89
C LYS A 224 -12.30 3.16 0.25
N LEU A 225 -11.81 3.66 1.38
CA LEU A 225 -11.61 2.95 2.64
C LEU A 225 -12.45 3.64 3.71
N ASP A 226 -13.44 2.92 4.23
CA ASP A 226 -14.23 3.37 5.38
C ASP A 226 -13.60 2.81 6.66
N LEU A 227 -13.17 3.70 7.55
CA LEU A 227 -12.45 3.36 8.77
C LEU A 227 -13.26 3.78 10.00
N ASN A 228 -13.37 2.85 10.94
CA ASN A 228 -13.74 3.15 12.31
C ASN A 228 -12.52 3.72 13.03
N ALA A 229 -12.78 4.72 13.87
CA ALA A 229 -11.80 5.28 14.77
C ALA A 229 -12.29 5.18 16.21
N VAL A 230 -11.39 4.84 17.13
CA VAL A 230 -11.64 4.76 18.56
C VAL A 230 -10.54 5.52 19.28
N VAL A 231 -10.92 6.51 20.08
CA VAL A 231 -10.00 7.23 20.95
C VAL A 231 -10.07 6.57 22.33
N GLU A 232 -8.93 6.19 22.88
CA GLU A 232 -8.82 5.56 24.21
C GLU A 232 -7.91 6.39 25.10
N ASP A 233 -8.23 6.50 26.39
CA ASP A 233 -7.32 7.06 27.39
C ASP A 233 -6.22 6.05 27.79
N LEU A 234 -5.28 6.45 28.65
CA LEU A 234 -4.21 5.58 29.16
C LEU A 234 -4.70 4.33 29.91
N LEU A 235 -5.97 4.32 30.34
CA LEU A 235 -6.59 3.19 31.03
C LEU A 235 -7.37 2.28 30.07
N GLY A 236 -7.38 2.59 28.77
CA GLY A 236 -8.13 1.89 27.74
C GLY A 236 -9.62 2.23 27.72
N ASN A 237 -10.05 3.30 28.42
CA ASN A 237 -11.44 3.72 28.36
C ASN A 237 -11.69 4.50 27.08
N ARG A 238 -12.78 4.17 26.40
CA ARG A 238 -13.21 4.88 25.21
C ARG A 238 -13.60 6.32 25.53
N VAL A 239 -12.98 7.26 24.82
CA VAL A 239 -13.28 8.68 24.90
C VAL A 239 -14.20 9.03 23.75
N ASP A 240 -15.47 9.27 24.06
CA ASP A 240 -16.46 9.73 23.11
C ASP A 240 -17.00 11.11 23.47
N ASP A 241 -17.45 11.82 22.45
CA ASP A 241 -18.32 12.97 22.59
C ASP A 241 -19.80 12.55 22.44
N PRO A 242 -20.56 12.45 23.55
CA PRO A 242 -21.97 12.04 23.51
C PRO A 242 -22.87 13.06 22.79
N THR A 243 -22.38 14.28 22.56
CA THR A 243 -23.11 15.32 21.83
C THR A 243 -22.99 15.14 20.31
N CYS A 244 -22.07 14.29 19.85
CA CYS A 244 -21.82 14.11 18.43
C CYS A 244 -22.71 13.02 17.83
N SER A 245 -23.74 13.44 17.09
CA SER A 245 -24.60 12.54 16.30
C SER A 245 -24.22 12.56 14.82
N ALA A 246 -23.95 11.37 14.28
CA ALA A 246 -23.90 11.02 12.85
C ALA A 246 -23.24 12.06 11.92
N ALA A 247 -21.96 12.39 12.14
CA ALA A 247 -21.20 13.16 11.17
C ALA A 247 -20.77 12.26 10.01
N THR A 248 -21.45 12.36 8.86
CA THR A 248 -20.98 11.75 7.61
C THR A 248 -19.84 12.55 7.02
N VAL A 249 -18.69 11.91 6.86
CA VAL A 249 -17.53 12.49 6.16
C VAL A 249 -17.71 12.33 4.65
N SER A 250 -17.64 13.44 3.90
CA SER A 250 -17.57 13.42 2.44
C SER A 250 -16.21 13.89 1.96
N LEU A 251 -15.64 13.20 0.97
CA LEU A 251 -14.41 13.62 0.31
C LEU A 251 -14.72 14.59 -0.84
N PRO A 252 -13.88 15.61 -1.07
CA PRO A 252 -13.96 16.44 -2.27
C PRO A 252 -13.91 15.60 -3.55
N SER A 253 -14.79 15.92 -4.50
CA SER A 253 -14.82 15.25 -5.82
C SER A 253 -13.60 15.57 -6.70
N VAL A 254 -12.79 16.58 -6.33
CA VAL A 254 -11.65 17.03 -7.14
C VAL A 254 -10.46 16.09 -6.92
N VAL A 255 -10.24 15.22 -7.92
CA VAL A 255 -9.17 14.21 -8.00
C VAL A 255 -7.79 14.83 -8.26
N ALA A 256 -7.47 15.98 -7.66
CA ALA A 256 -6.15 16.61 -7.84
C ALA A 256 -5.07 15.89 -7.01
N SER A 257 -5.44 15.39 -5.83
CA SER A 257 -4.52 14.72 -4.92
C SER A 257 -4.54 13.19 -5.13
N PRO A 258 -3.37 12.52 -5.11
CA PRO A 258 -3.26 11.07 -5.28
C PRO A 258 -3.94 10.26 -4.17
N SER A 259 -4.15 10.90 -3.01
CA SER A 259 -4.81 10.35 -1.84
C SER A 259 -5.57 11.45 -1.11
N GLN A 260 -6.68 11.09 -0.46
CA GLN A 260 -7.48 11.98 0.37
C GLN A 260 -7.80 11.30 1.71
N LEU A 261 -7.96 12.12 2.74
CA LEU A 261 -8.37 11.70 4.08
C LEU A 261 -9.38 12.70 4.59
N GLY A 262 -10.55 12.20 4.97
CA GLY A 262 -11.60 12.94 5.64
C GLY A 262 -11.76 12.42 7.07
N LEU A 263 -11.87 13.33 8.02
CA LEU A 263 -12.07 13.03 9.43
C LEU A 263 -13.39 13.65 9.88
N SER A 264 -14.17 12.90 10.65
CA SER A 264 -15.40 13.41 11.23
C SER A 264 -15.08 14.42 12.33
N VAL A 265 -15.98 15.39 12.49
CA VAL A 265 -15.93 16.33 13.62
C VAL A 265 -16.02 15.57 14.94
N CYS A 266 -16.78 14.46 14.99
CA CYS A 266 -16.89 13.63 16.19
C CYS A 266 -15.56 13.04 16.64
N LEU A 267 -14.78 12.51 15.68
CA LEU A 267 -13.45 12.01 15.99
C LEU A 267 -12.55 13.13 16.50
N LEU A 268 -12.57 14.29 15.84
CA LEU A 268 -11.74 15.42 16.25
C LEU A 268 -12.12 15.94 17.64
N SER A 269 -13.41 16.02 17.96
CA SER A 269 -13.91 16.38 19.29
C SER A 269 -13.46 15.39 20.36
N SER A 270 -13.48 14.09 20.05
CA SER A 270 -13.06 13.04 20.99
C SER A 270 -11.56 13.13 21.29
N VAL A 271 -10.73 13.34 20.26
CA VAL A 271 -9.29 13.59 20.43
C VAL A 271 -9.05 14.87 21.22
N LEU A 272 -9.76 15.95 20.91
CA LEU A 272 -9.60 17.23 21.60
C LEU A 272 -10.02 17.16 23.08
N LYS A 273 -11.09 16.41 23.40
CA LYS A 273 -11.53 16.15 24.78
C LYS A 273 -10.46 15.43 25.60
N LEU A 274 -9.76 14.47 25.00
CA LEU A 274 -8.64 13.78 25.64
C LEU A 274 -7.45 14.72 25.88
N LEU A 275 -7.12 15.56 24.88
CA LEU A 275 -6.02 16.51 24.98
C LEU A 275 -6.31 17.66 25.95
N LEU A 276 -7.56 18.13 26.04
CA LEU A 276 -7.96 19.21 26.95
C LEU A 276 -8.25 18.75 28.37
N ALA A 277 -8.07 17.47 28.70
CA ALA A 277 -8.16 17.02 30.07
C ALA A 277 -7.17 17.82 30.95
N PRO A 278 -7.56 18.21 32.18
CA PRO A 278 -6.75 19.09 33.02
C PRO A 278 -5.30 18.62 33.15
N GLY A 279 -4.34 19.51 32.87
CA GLY A 279 -2.90 19.23 32.95
C GLY A 279 -2.25 18.75 31.65
N ASN A 280 -3.01 18.33 30.64
CA ASN A 280 -2.45 17.81 29.38
C ASN A 280 -2.01 18.90 28.39
N LEU A 281 -2.66 20.08 28.44
CA LEU A 281 -2.33 21.26 27.63
C LEU A 281 -2.02 22.48 28.51
N SER A 282 -1.18 22.28 29.54
CA SER A 282 -0.66 23.39 30.36
C SER A 282 0.72 23.80 29.87
N THR A 283 0.95 25.10 29.76
CA THR A 283 2.27 25.67 29.50
C THR A 283 2.54 26.80 30.50
N ASP A 284 3.58 26.64 31.30
CA ASP A 284 4.05 27.69 32.20
C ASP A 284 4.99 28.61 31.43
N ILE A 285 4.55 29.85 31.19
CA ILE A 285 5.42 30.86 30.59
C ILE A 285 6.27 31.48 31.70
N ALA A 286 7.51 31.02 31.82
CA ALA A 286 8.47 31.66 32.71
C ALA A 286 8.85 33.06 32.17
N ALA A 287 9.02 34.03 33.07
CA ALA A 287 9.40 35.41 32.70
C ALA A 287 10.71 35.49 31.87
N GLN A 288 11.55 34.45 31.95
CA GLN A 288 12.83 34.35 31.25
C GLN A 288 12.68 33.99 29.76
N THR A 289 11.54 33.44 29.34
CA THR A 289 11.25 33.05 27.95
C THR A 289 10.56 34.14 27.13
N VAL A 290 10.16 35.24 27.77
CA VAL A 290 9.64 36.42 27.08
C VAL A 290 10.84 37.25 26.61
N SER A 291 11.20 37.13 25.33
CA SER A 291 12.16 38.05 24.74
C SER A 291 11.56 39.46 24.77
N VAL A 292 12.09 40.32 25.64
CA VAL A 292 11.77 41.75 25.63
C VAL A 292 12.33 42.30 24.34
N ALA A 293 11.50 42.33 23.29
CA ALA A 293 11.77 43.17 22.14
C ALA A 293 11.83 44.61 22.67
N ASN A 294 13.04 45.18 22.67
CA ASN A 294 13.39 46.50 23.18
C ASN A 294 12.36 47.56 22.76
N ARG A 295 11.34 47.77 23.59
CA ARG A 295 10.50 48.96 23.56
C ARG A 295 10.66 49.65 24.90
N LYS A 296 11.27 50.82 24.79
CA LYS A 296 11.32 51.87 25.80
C LYS A 296 9.89 52.13 26.31
N GLY A 297 9.56 51.55 27.46
CA GLY A 297 8.26 51.69 28.10
C GLY A 297 8.22 50.91 29.40
N SER A 298 8.35 51.63 30.52
CA SER A 298 8.21 51.05 31.86
C SER A 298 6.75 50.62 32.06
N ILE A 299 6.53 49.37 32.46
CA ILE A 299 5.25 48.91 33.00
C ILE A 299 5.56 48.30 34.37
N SER A 300 5.21 49.02 35.43
CA SER A 300 5.17 48.48 36.79
C SER A 300 4.01 47.51 36.91
N PHE A 301 4.29 46.31 37.41
CA PHE A 301 3.25 45.39 37.89
C PHE A 301 3.24 45.44 39.42
N GLU A 302 2.09 45.83 39.97
CA GLU A 302 1.76 45.74 41.39
C GLU A 302 1.01 44.42 41.63
N PRO A 303 1.36 43.60 42.64
CA PRO A 303 0.74 42.30 42.82
C PRO A 303 -0.53 42.43 43.68
N SER A 304 -1.69 42.41 43.06
CA SER A 304 -2.96 42.21 43.78
C SER A 304 -3.31 40.73 43.75
N ALA A 305 -2.92 40.02 44.81
CA ALA A 305 -3.39 38.67 45.07
C ALA A 305 -4.90 38.69 45.37
N GLN A 306 -5.69 38.04 44.52
CA GLN A 306 -7.06 37.69 44.85
C GLN A 306 -7.31 36.22 44.52
N ALA A 307 -7.31 35.43 45.59
CA ALA A 307 -7.71 34.03 45.61
C ALA A 307 -9.17 33.90 45.14
N CYS A 308 -9.40 33.13 44.08
CA CYS A 308 -10.75 32.65 43.75
C CYS A 308 -11.04 31.40 44.58
N HIS A 309 -11.86 31.59 45.61
CA HIS A 309 -12.50 30.52 46.36
C HIS A 309 -13.68 29.96 45.55
N LEU A 310 -13.75 28.62 45.49
CA LEU A 310 -14.87 27.84 44.97
C LEU A 310 -16.17 28.12 45.74
N GLN A 311 -17.26 28.33 45.00
CA GLN A 311 -18.61 27.91 45.35
C GLN A 311 -19.33 27.45 44.08
#